data_AF-A0A5M8ENB6-F1
#
_entry.id   AF-A0A5M8ENB6-F1
#
_cell.length_a   1.000
_cell.length_b   1.000
_cell.length_c   1.000
_cell.angle_alpha   90.00
_cell.angle_beta   90.00
_cell.angle_gamma   90.00
#
_symmetry.space_group_name_H-M   'P 1'
#
loop_
_entity.id
_entity.type
_entity.pdbx_description
1 polymer ?
#
loop_
_entity_poly.entity_id
_entity_poly.type
_entity_poly.pdbx_seq_one_letter_code
_entity_poly.pdbx_strand_id
1 'polypeptide(L)'
;MGAWLSNISLKYKFWAVNAVAFITTLLLVLYAVHLEQQSRSHASQAAAQTEARLLSAWPADKALPKGESWLTFARGQAPQMADQDLSALNSASGWVELNHLPLFGENPLMGAEVITRADGQQVAVLAYAPSLSQVFSERFANYAIAVLILMLAMLCASQLLIRFLLSQLNTLKDVMLHVEKTGDLSARVPLACKDEVGQMASAFNAMQAGYQRVVNTVARTAKLLDDGAARLASSMNEVQHGMLGQQSETDQAATAINEMTATVYHIAQHAGATRDLSQTADTLAGSGQEVVTRVQHSIAGLSSGVQQTAEMIQKLAEDSQKINSVVGVIHSIAEQTNLLALNAAI
;
A
#
# COMPACT_ATOMS: atom_id res chain seq x y z
N MET A 1 31.91 13.10 -16.48
CA MET A 1 32.68 13.73 -15.38
C MET A 1 31.87 14.04 -14.10
N GLY A 2 30.53 13.89 -14.05
CA GLY A 2 29.72 14.30 -12.88
C GLY A 2 29.59 13.30 -11.71
N ALA A 3 29.84 12.01 -11.92
CA ALA A 3 29.55 10.96 -10.91
C ALA A 3 30.53 10.96 -9.71
N TRP A 4 31.76 11.43 -9.88
CA TRP A 4 32.71 11.50 -8.76
C TRP A 4 32.31 12.59 -7.75
N LEU A 5 31.69 13.67 -8.21
CA LEU A 5 31.23 14.77 -7.37
C LEU A 5 29.97 14.43 -6.57
N SER A 6 29.15 13.45 -6.96
CA SER A 6 27.89 13.19 -6.23
C SER A 6 28.12 12.70 -4.81
N ASN A 7 29.09 11.79 -4.61
CA ASN A 7 29.35 11.12 -3.32
C ASN A 7 30.21 11.92 -2.34
N ILE A 8 30.76 13.04 -2.78
CA ILE A 8 31.56 13.91 -1.91
C ILE A 8 30.61 14.63 -0.92
N SER A 9 30.98 14.67 0.36
CA SER A 9 30.20 15.40 1.37
C SER A 9 30.06 16.87 0.98
N LEU A 10 28.88 17.44 1.23
CA LEU A 10 28.55 18.83 0.91
C LEU A 10 29.64 19.81 1.39
N LYS A 11 30.23 19.57 2.57
CA LYS A 11 31.32 20.37 3.14
C LYS A 11 32.53 20.50 2.21
N TYR A 12 32.94 19.43 1.54
CA TYR A 12 34.10 19.45 0.64
C TYR A 12 33.78 20.15 -0.69
N LYS A 13 32.53 20.07 -1.17
CA LYS A 13 32.10 20.83 -2.36
C LYS A 13 32.19 22.34 -2.12
N PHE A 14 31.76 22.80 -0.94
CA PHE A 14 31.90 24.21 -0.57
C PHE A 14 33.37 24.65 -0.42
N TRP A 15 34.24 23.78 0.11
CA TRP A 15 35.69 24.05 0.12
C TRP A 15 36.27 24.22 -1.28
N ALA A 16 35.85 23.39 -2.24
CA ALA A 16 36.28 23.53 -3.63
C ALA A 16 35.81 24.87 -4.25
N VAL A 17 34.57 25.30 -3.97
CA VAL A 17 34.06 26.60 -4.42
C VAL A 17 34.85 27.76 -3.81
N ASN A 18 35.10 27.71 -2.50
CA ASN A 18 35.92 28.74 -1.83
C ASN A 18 37.35 28.78 -2.40
N ALA A 19 37.93 27.63 -2.76
CA ALA A 19 39.26 27.58 -3.39
C ALA A 19 39.28 28.22 -4.79
N VAL A 20 38.25 27.99 -5.62
CA VAL A 20 38.10 28.67 -6.92
C VAL A 20 37.92 30.17 -6.73
N ALA A 21 37.13 30.59 -5.75
CA ALA A 21 36.97 32.01 -5.41
C ALA A 21 38.28 32.66 -4.94
N PHE A 22 39.10 31.93 -4.19
CA PHE A 22 40.44 32.39 -3.79
C PHE A 22 41.37 32.57 -5.00
N ILE A 23 41.42 31.61 -5.92
CA ILE A 23 42.26 31.72 -7.12
C ILE A 23 41.80 32.87 -8.02
N THR A 24 40.50 33.02 -8.21
CA THR A 24 39.94 34.11 -9.04
C THR A 24 40.18 35.49 -8.43
N THR A 25 40.07 35.63 -7.10
CA THR A 25 40.43 36.89 -6.42
C THR A 25 41.92 37.21 -6.52
N LEU A 26 42.79 36.20 -6.43
CA LEU A 26 44.23 36.39 -6.65
C LEU A 26 44.54 36.91 -8.08
N LEU A 27 43.89 36.32 -9.09
CA LEU A 27 44.04 36.77 -10.48
C LEU A 27 43.54 38.20 -10.69
N LEU A 28 42.43 38.59 -10.04
CA LEU A 28 41.91 39.95 -10.10
C LEU A 28 42.87 40.97 -9.47
N VAL A 29 43.56 40.61 -8.38
CA VAL A 29 44.59 41.47 -7.78
C VAL A 29 45.78 41.65 -8.73
N LEU A 30 46.27 40.57 -9.35
CA LEU A 30 47.35 40.66 -10.34
C LEU A 30 46.95 41.54 -11.53
N TYR A 31 45.71 41.41 -11.99
CA TYR A 31 45.17 42.25 -13.04
C TYR A 31 45.05 43.73 -12.62
N ALA A 32 44.61 44.01 -11.39
CA ALA A 32 44.55 45.36 -10.86
C ALA A 32 45.93 46.03 -10.76
N VAL A 33 46.95 45.28 -10.31
CA VAL A 33 48.34 45.74 -10.26
C VAL A 33 48.85 46.06 -11.67
N HIS A 34 48.56 45.20 -12.65
CA HIS A 34 48.93 45.44 -14.04
C HIS A 34 48.26 46.70 -14.61
N LEU A 35 46.98 46.91 -14.31
CA LEU A 35 46.24 48.11 -14.73
C LEU A 35 46.80 49.39 -14.09
N GLU A 36 47.14 49.36 -12.80
CA GLU A 36 47.75 50.51 -12.11
C GLU A 36 49.13 50.85 -12.70
N GLN A 37 49.94 49.84 -13.03
CA GLN A 37 51.23 50.02 -13.69
C GLN A 37 51.08 50.64 -15.10
N GLN A 38 50.14 50.14 -15.92
CA GLN A 38 49.85 50.73 -17.23
C GLN A 38 49.39 52.19 -17.12
N SER A 39 48.51 52.49 -16.17
CA SER A 39 48.04 53.86 -15.94
C SER A 39 49.19 54.81 -15.58
N ARG A 40 50.10 54.39 -14.69
CA ARG A 40 51.30 55.18 -14.34
C ARG A 40 52.27 55.34 -15.50
N SER A 41 52.45 54.30 -16.32
CA SER A 41 53.26 54.35 -17.54
C SER A 41 52.72 55.40 -18.53
N HIS A 42 51.42 55.35 -18.84
CA HIS A 42 50.79 56.31 -19.74
C HIS A 42 50.87 57.75 -19.19
N ALA A 43 50.74 57.93 -17.88
CA ALA A 43 50.92 59.24 -17.25
C ALA A 43 52.36 59.77 -17.41
N SER A 44 53.37 58.90 -17.24
CA SER A 44 54.79 59.24 -17.43
C SER A 44 55.09 59.60 -18.89
N GLN A 45 54.56 58.83 -19.84
CA GLN A 45 54.64 59.13 -21.28
C GLN A 45 54.05 60.51 -21.60
N ALA A 46 52.84 60.79 -21.10
CA ALA A 46 52.17 62.07 -21.35
C ALA A 46 52.95 63.25 -20.74
N ALA A 47 53.57 63.07 -19.58
CA ALA A 47 54.44 64.06 -18.95
C ALA A 47 55.69 64.34 -19.81
N ALA A 48 56.39 63.29 -20.24
CA ALA A 48 57.57 63.41 -21.11
C ALA A 48 57.24 64.10 -22.44
N GLN A 49 56.09 63.79 -23.04
CA GLN A 49 55.61 64.47 -24.24
C GLN A 49 55.33 65.95 -24.03
N THR A 50 54.74 66.30 -22.89
CA THR A 50 54.45 67.70 -22.55
C THR A 50 55.75 68.48 -22.34
N GLU A 51 56.71 67.89 -21.63
CA GLU A 51 58.03 68.46 -21.40
C GLU A 51 58.81 68.61 -22.71
N ALA A 52 58.78 67.60 -23.60
CA ALA A 52 59.37 67.69 -24.92
C ALA A 52 58.78 68.84 -25.75
N ARG A 53 57.45 69.05 -25.71
CA ARG A 53 56.83 70.20 -26.39
C ARG A 53 57.29 71.56 -25.86
N LEU A 54 57.56 71.66 -24.55
CA LEU A 54 58.12 72.89 -23.97
C LEU A 54 59.58 73.10 -24.42
N LEU A 55 60.37 72.02 -24.49
CA LEU A 55 61.77 72.07 -24.90
C LEU A 55 61.93 72.34 -26.42
N SER A 56 61.00 71.91 -27.26
CA SER A 56 60.99 72.27 -28.69
C SER A 56 60.64 73.74 -28.91
N ALA A 57 59.81 74.32 -28.05
CA ALA A 57 59.49 75.75 -28.04
C ALA A 57 60.56 76.62 -27.36
N TRP A 58 61.60 76.01 -26.76
CA TRP A 58 62.66 76.74 -26.06
C TRP A 58 63.58 77.48 -27.05
N PRO A 59 63.89 78.77 -26.83
CA PRO A 59 64.68 79.57 -27.76
C PRO A 59 66.03 78.93 -28.12
N ALA A 60 66.38 78.93 -29.41
CA ALA A 60 67.59 78.29 -29.94
C ALA A 60 68.89 79.00 -29.51
N ASP A 61 68.80 80.26 -29.09
CA ASP A 61 69.90 81.12 -28.64
C ASP A 61 70.25 80.93 -27.15
N LYS A 62 69.43 80.19 -26.39
CA LYS A 62 69.66 79.90 -24.98
C LYS A 62 70.04 78.44 -24.79
N ALA A 63 71.06 78.21 -23.97
CA ALA A 63 71.42 76.88 -23.51
C ALA A 63 70.20 76.22 -22.85
N LEU A 64 69.97 74.94 -23.17
CA LEU A 64 68.97 74.15 -22.48
C LEU A 64 69.29 74.10 -20.98
N PRO A 65 68.28 74.11 -20.10
CA PRO A 65 68.51 73.84 -18.70
C PRO A 65 69.22 72.48 -18.55
N LYS A 66 70.01 72.33 -17.49
CA LYS A 66 70.51 71.00 -17.12
C LYS A 66 69.36 70.27 -16.44
N GLY A 67 68.78 69.30 -17.13
CA GLY A 67 67.76 68.40 -16.59
C GLY A 67 68.29 66.98 -16.53
N GLU A 68 67.88 66.24 -15.51
CA GLU A 68 68.19 64.81 -15.39
C GLU A 68 67.22 63.95 -16.25
N SER A 69 66.12 64.54 -16.72
CA SER A 69 65.06 63.89 -17.49
C SER A 69 65.25 63.98 -19.02
N TRP A 70 66.27 64.65 -19.54
CA TRP A 70 66.50 64.72 -20.99
C TRP A 70 67.97 64.66 -21.40
N LEU A 71 68.22 64.09 -22.58
CA LEU A 71 69.53 63.96 -23.18
C LEU A 71 69.57 64.70 -24.53
N THR A 72 70.63 65.45 -24.76
CA THR A 72 70.90 66.13 -26.04
C THR A 72 71.93 65.33 -26.83
N PHE A 73 71.66 65.04 -28.09
CA PHE A 73 72.58 64.31 -28.97
C PHE A 73 72.51 64.84 -30.41
N ALA A 74 73.57 64.59 -31.18
CA ALA A 74 73.61 64.94 -32.59
C ALA A 74 72.80 63.92 -33.41
N ARG A 75 72.11 64.41 -34.44
CA ARG A 75 71.37 63.54 -35.37
C ARG A 75 72.29 62.48 -35.98
N GLY A 76 71.96 61.20 -35.82
CA GLY A 76 72.80 60.09 -36.29
C GLY A 76 73.71 59.47 -35.22
N GLN A 77 73.79 60.05 -34.01
CA GLN A 77 74.51 59.48 -32.88
C GLN A 77 73.55 58.96 -31.82
N ALA A 78 73.69 57.68 -31.44
CA ALA A 78 72.92 57.12 -30.33
C ALA A 78 73.36 57.78 -29.00
N PRO A 79 72.43 58.27 -28.18
CA PRO A 79 72.78 58.74 -26.85
C PRO A 79 73.33 57.58 -26.01
N GLN A 80 74.44 57.79 -25.31
CA GLN A 80 75.01 56.77 -24.42
C GLN A 80 74.62 57.07 -22.98
N MET A 81 73.85 56.16 -22.38
CA MET A 81 73.61 56.11 -20.93
C MET A 81 74.18 54.79 -20.43
N ALA A 82 74.92 54.82 -19.32
CA ALA A 82 75.93 53.84 -18.93
C ALA A 82 75.52 52.35 -18.93
N ASP A 83 74.23 52.02 -18.87
CA ASP A 83 73.71 50.64 -18.79
C ASP A 83 72.45 50.38 -19.64
N GLN A 84 72.10 51.25 -20.59
CA GLN A 84 70.88 51.12 -21.41
C GLN A 84 71.17 51.28 -22.90
N ASP A 85 70.62 50.35 -23.70
CA ASP A 85 70.66 50.44 -25.16
C ASP A 85 69.64 51.48 -25.65
N LEU A 86 70.13 52.67 -25.99
CA LEU A 86 69.34 53.77 -26.54
C LEU A 86 69.54 53.93 -28.06
N SER A 87 70.07 52.90 -28.74
CA SER A 87 70.31 52.92 -30.19
C SER A 87 69.03 53.18 -31.00
N ALA A 88 67.88 52.76 -30.48
CA ALA A 88 66.55 53.01 -31.07
C ALA A 88 66.18 54.50 -31.17
N LEU A 89 66.85 55.38 -30.41
CA LEU A 89 66.60 56.83 -30.42
C LEU A 89 67.33 57.58 -31.54
N ASN A 90 68.29 56.93 -32.21
CA ASN A 90 69.20 57.56 -33.16
C ASN A 90 68.50 58.22 -34.37
N SER A 91 67.47 57.56 -34.92
CA SER A 91 66.74 58.02 -36.10
C SER A 91 65.27 58.30 -35.84
N ALA A 92 64.82 58.18 -34.59
CA ALA A 92 63.42 58.33 -34.25
C ALA A 92 63.01 59.80 -34.10
N SER A 93 61.74 60.06 -34.38
CA SER A 93 61.05 61.31 -34.09
C SER A 93 59.70 60.96 -33.49
N GLY A 94 59.39 61.47 -32.29
CA GLY A 94 58.22 61.07 -31.51
C GLY A 94 58.55 60.04 -30.42
N TRP A 95 57.51 59.42 -29.88
CA TRP A 95 57.63 58.44 -28.80
C TRP A 95 58.32 57.16 -29.27
N VAL A 96 59.38 56.77 -28.57
CA VAL A 96 60.05 55.47 -28.73
C VAL A 96 59.88 54.68 -27.44
N GLU A 97 59.22 53.54 -27.55
CA GLU A 97 59.09 52.58 -26.45
C GLU A 97 60.38 51.75 -26.36
N LEU A 98 61.05 51.82 -25.21
CA LEU A 98 62.33 51.15 -24.95
C LEU A 98 62.14 49.91 -24.07
N ASN A 99 61.09 49.87 -23.26
CA ASN A 99 60.75 48.73 -22.43
C ASN A 99 59.25 48.44 -22.48
N HIS A 100 58.91 47.34 -23.17
CA HIS A 100 57.52 46.90 -23.39
C HIS A 100 56.88 46.28 -22.13
N LEU A 101 57.68 45.68 -21.24
CA LEU A 101 57.17 45.01 -20.03
C LEU A 101 58.19 45.14 -18.88
N PRO A 102 58.21 46.29 -18.18
CA PRO A 102 59.07 46.46 -17.01
C PRO A 102 58.61 45.58 -15.84
N LEU A 103 59.10 44.35 -15.78
CA LEU A 103 58.75 43.40 -14.70
C LEU A 103 59.47 43.75 -13.39
N PHE A 104 60.74 44.14 -13.47
CA PHE A 104 61.64 44.35 -12.34
C PHE A 104 62.40 45.67 -12.44
N GLY A 105 62.98 46.13 -11.32
CA GLY A 105 63.75 47.38 -11.22
C GLY A 105 62.94 48.53 -10.63
N GLU A 106 63.64 49.49 -10.02
CA GLU A 106 63.05 50.73 -9.51
C GLU A 106 62.97 51.76 -10.64
N ASN A 107 61.76 52.18 -10.98
CA ASN A 107 61.48 53.15 -12.04
C ASN A 107 62.31 52.93 -13.34
N PRO A 108 62.23 51.76 -13.99
CA PRO A 108 62.96 51.53 -15.24
C PRO A 108 62.57 52.53 -16.33
N LEU A 109 63.50 52.76 -17.26
CA LEU A 109 63.23 53.57 -18.44
C LEU A 109 62.20 52.86 -19.31
N MET A 110 61.04 53.50 -19.50
CA MET A 110 59.94 52.98 -20.33
C MET A 110 60.15 53.31 -21.80
N GLY A 111 60.59 54.53 -22.05
CA GLY A 111 60.66 55.10 -23.39
C GLY A 111 61.18 56.52 -23.34
N ALA A 112 61.31 57.11 -24.52
CA ALA A 112 61.70 58.50 -24.65
C ALA A 112 60.94 59.19 -25.78
N GLU A 113 60.59 60.45 -25.57
CA GLU A 113 60.06 61.31 -26.63
C GLU A 113 61.23 62.03 -27.31
N VAL A 114 61.47 61.75 -28.58
CA VAL A 114 62.57 62.36 -29.35
C VAL A 114 62.03 63.51 -30.19
N ILE A 115 62.57 64.71 -29.95
CA ILE A 115 62.27 65.91 -30.72
C ILE A 115 63.53 66.48 -31.37
N THR A 116 63.36 67.15 -32.50
CA THR A 116 64.44 67.89 -33.18
C THR A 116 64.22 69.38 -32.94
N ARG A 117 65.23 70.06 -32.41
CA ARG A 117 65.20 71.51 -32.19
C ARG A 117 65.59 72.27 -33.47
N ALA A 118 65.32 73.58 -33.48
CA ALA A 118 65.61 74.46 -34.61
C ALA A 118 67.12 74.59 -34.94
N ASP A 119 68.00 74.28 -33.97
CA ASP A 119 69.47 74.24 -34.11
C ASP A 119 69.98 72.90 -34.70
N GLY A 120 69.09 71.96 -35.01
CA GLY A 120 69.42 70.64 -35.54
C GLY A 120 69.86 69.61 -34.49
N GLN A 121 69.89 69.97 -33.20
CA GLN A 121 70.14 69.01 -32.11
C GLN A 121 68.87 68.19 -31.82
N GLN A 122 69.05 66.91 -31.50
CA GLN A 122 67.98 66.05 -31.01
C GLN A 122 67.97 66.05 -29.48
N VAL A 123 66.76 66.12 -28.92
CA VAL A 123 66.53 66.00 -27.48
C VAL A 123 65.61 64.81 -27.24
N ALA A 124 66.07 63.85 -26.44
CA ALA A 124 65.26 62.76 -25.94
C ALA A 124 64.84 63.06 -24.51
N VAL A 125 63.54 63.22 -24.27
CA VAL A 125 62.98 63.30 -22.91
C VAL A 125 62.64 61.90 -22.45
N LEU A 126 63.30 61.46 -21.38
CA LEU A 126 63.23 60.12 -20.82
C LEU A 126 62.01 60.00 -19.91
N ALA A 127 61.22 58.94 -20.11
CA ALA A 127 60.06 58.62 -19.29
C ALA A 127 60.35 57.39 -18.43
N TYR A 128 60.33 57.58 -17.11
CA TYR A 128 60.49 56.51 -16.13
C TYR A 128 59.14 56.18 -15.52
N ALA A 129 58.83 54.90 -15.37
CA ALA A 129 57.61 54.46 -14.71
C ALA A 129 57.92 53.26 -13.80
N PRO A 130 57.17 53.07 -12.70
CA PRO A 130 57.43 51.96 -11.79
C PRO A 130 57.22 50.61 -12.49
N SER A 131 58.08 49.65 -12.18
CA SER A 131 57.94 48.27 -12.66
C SER A 131 56.74 47.58 -12.00
N LEU A 132 56.28 46.47 -12.58
CA LEU A 132 55.20 45.67 -12.01
C LEU A 132 55.55 45.21 -10.58
N SER A 133 56.80 44.77 -10.34
CA SER A 133 57.26 44.39 -9.00
C SER A 133 57.23 45.52 -7.98
N GLN A 134 57.51 46.77 -8.42
CA GLN A 134 57.48 47.96 -7.56
C GLN A 134 56.04 48.36 -7.22
N VAL A 135 55.14 48.41 -8.21
CA VAL A 135 53.71 48.68 -7.96
C VAL A 135 53.11 47.61 -7.05
N PHE A 136 53.48 46.34 -7.28
CA PHE A 136 53.07 45.22 -6.44
C PHE A 136 53.56 45.40 -5.00
N SER A 137 54.84 45.70 -4.76
CA SER A 137 55.38 45.83 -3.40
C SER A 137 54.81 47.04 -2.66
N GLU A 138 54.63 48.18 -3.33
CA GLU A 138 54.02 49.39 -2.77
C GLU A 138 52.57 49.16 -2.32
N ARG A 139 51.81 48.37 -3.10
CA ARG A 139 50.38 48.12 -2.84
C ARG A 139 50.11 46.79 -2.15
N PHE A 140 51.13 45.97 -1.94
CA PHE A 140 51.00 44.60 -1.45
C PHE A 140 50.19 44.53 -0.16
N ALA A 141 50.54 45.37 0.83
CA ALA A 141 49.85 45.38 2.12
C ALA A 141 48.35 45.71 1.98
N ASN A 142 47.99 46.70 1.16
CA ASN A 142 46.61 47.10 0.95
C ASN A 142 45.80 46.00 0.25
N TYR A 143 46.35 45.42 -0.82
CA TYR A 143 45.69 44.31 -1.52
C TYR A 143 45.60 43.06 -0.64
N ALA A 144 46.65 42.73 0.12
CA ALA A 144 46.65 41.59 1.04
C ALA A 144 45.57 41.72 2.12
N ILE A 145 45.43 42.89 2.74
CA ILE A 145 44.37 43.15 3.74
C ILE A 145 42.98 43.06 3.10
N ALA A 146 42.78 43.66 1.92
CA ALA A 146 41.50 43.61 1.23
C ALA A 146 41.09 42.17 0.87
N VAL A 147 42.03 41.37 0.32
CA VAL A 147 41.80 39.96 0.02
C VAL A 147 41.52 39.16 1.29
N LEU A 148 42.27 39.40 2.38
CA LEU A 148 42.06 38.72 3.65
C LEU A 148 40.66 38.97 4.20
N ILE A 149 40.19 40.22 4.20
CA ILE A 149 38.85 40.59 4.68
C ILE A 149 37.78 39.93 3.81
N LEU A 150 37.91 40.01 2.48
CA LEU A 150 36.96 39.38 1.56
C LEU A 150 36.93 37.85 1.72
N MET A 151 38.08 37.22 1.92
CA MET A 151 38.17 35.78 2.18
C MET A 151 37.55 35.39 3.51
N LEU A 152 37.81 36.13 4.58
CA LEU A 152 37.19 35.88 5.88
C LEU A 152 35.67 36.04 5.83
N ALA A 153 35.17 37.09 5.16
CA ALA A 153 33.75 37.30 4.97
C ALA A 153 33.11 36.15 4.17
N MET A 154 33.74 35.74 3.06
CA MET A 154 33.26 34.63 2.24
C MET A 154 33.29 33.30 3.00
N LEU A 155 34.36 33.00 3.74
CA LEU A 155 34.47 31.79 4.55
C LEU A 155 33.42 31.77 5.66
N CYS A 156 33.18 32.90 6.32
CA CYS A 156 32.15 33.03 7.35
C CYS A 156 30.75 32.79 6.78
N ALA A 157 30.41 33.45 5.67
CA ALA A 157 29.12 33.28 4.99
C ALA A 157 28.91 31.83 4.51
N SER A 158 29.95 31.23 3.90
CA SER A 158 29.96 29.83 3.45
C SER A 158 29.72 28.88 4.63
N GLN A 159 30.41 29.09 5.75
CA GLN A 159 30.28 28.25 6.94
C GLN A 159 28.90 28.36 7.61
N LEU A 160 28.32 29.57 7.66
CA LEU A 160 26.96 29.80 8.15
C LEU A 160 25.93 29.06 7.30
N LEU A 161 26.04 29.17 5.98
CA LEU A 161 25.13 28.52 5.03
C LEU A 161 25.23 26.98 5.11
N ILE A 162 26.45 26.44 5.19
CA ILE A 162 26.69 24.99 5.35
C ILE A 162 26.08 24.50 6.67
N ARG A 163 26.31 25.21 7.77
CA ARG A 163 25.75 24.83 9.08
C ARG A 163 24.23 24.83 9.06
N PHE A 164 23.63 25.86 8.47
CA PHE A 164 22.18 25.98 8.34
C PHE A 164 21.58 24.82 7.54
N LEU A 165 22.09 24.56 6.33
CA LEU A 165 21.59 23.47 5.47
C LEU A 165 21.81 22.08 6.09
N LEU A 166 23.03 21.80 6.59
CA LEU A 166 23.32 20.50 7.17
C LEU A 166 22.53 20.24 8.46
N SER A 167 22.23 21.26 9.25
CA SER A 167 21.41 21.11 10.46
C SER A 167 20.01 20.60 10.11
N GLN A 168 19.35 21.22 9.12
CA GLN A 168 18.01 20.81 8.70
C GLN A 168 18.02 19.42 8.05
N LEU A 169 18.98 19.16 7.15
CA LEU A 169 19.12 17.86 6.49
C LEU A 169 19.43 16.74 7.48
N ASN A 170 20.29 16.99 8.47
CA ASN A 170 20.56 16.02 9.52
C ASN A 170 19.33 15.77 10.39
N THR A 171 18.56 16.80 10.74
CA THR A 171 17.31 16.62 11.50
C THR A 171 16.33 15.70 10.76
N LEU A 172 16.10 15.95 9.47
CA LEU A 172 15.26 15.09 8.63
C LEU A 172 15.83 13.66 8.57
N LYS A 173 17.12 13.51 8.26
CA LYS A 173 17.81 12.22 8.17
C LYS A 173 17.74 11.44 9.48
N ASP A 174 17.96 12.09 10.62
CA ASP A 174 17.99 11.43 11.93
C ASP A 174 16.60 10.93 12.32
N VAL A 175 15.54 11.69 12.02
CA VAL A 175 14.15 11.22 12.18
C VAL A 175 13.86 10.04 11.23
N MET A 176 14.28 10.12 9.97
CA MET A 176 14.10 9.01 9.02
C MET A 176 14.80 7.72 9.49
N LEU A 177 16.05 7.82 9.95
CA LEU A 177 16.81 6.69 10.49
C LEU A 177 16.20 6.18 11.81
N HIS A 178 15.62 7.06 12.63
CA HIS A 178 14.90 6.65 13.83
C HIS A 178 13.67 5.83 13.47
N VAL A 179 12.86 6.29 12.51
CA VAL A 179 11.69 5.55 12.01
C VAL A 179 12.10 4.20 11.41
N GLU A 180 13.16 4.16 10.59
CA GLU A 180 13.67 2.93 9.99
C GLU A 180 14.05 1.89 11.05
N LYS A 181 14.81 2.30 12.08
CA LYS A 181 15.33 1.39 13.10
C LYS A 181 14.28 0.92 14.10
N THR A 182 13.36 1.82 14.49
CA THR A 182 12.41 1.56 15.57
C THR A 182 11.03 1.14 15.08
N GLY A 183 10.69 1.46 13.83
CA GLY A 183 9.33 1.36 13.34
C GLY A 183 8.37 2.38 13.96
N ASP A 184 8.86 3.38 14.70
CA ASP A 184 8.00 4.40 15.33
C ASP A 184 7.33 5.28 14.28
N LEU A 185 6.09 4.94 13.93
CA LEU A 185 5.32 5.71 12.95
C LEU A 185 4.78 7.03 13.49
N SER A 186 4.93 7.30 14.80
CA SER A 186 4.51 8.55 15.45
C SER A 186 5.50 9.68 15.32
N ALA A 187 6.77 9.37 15.05
CA ALA A 187 7.80 10.38 14.85
C ALA A 187 7.42 11.34 13.71
N ARG A 188 7.70 12.63 13.93
CA ARG A 188 7.49 13.72 12.97
C ARG A 188 8.72 14.57 12.88
N VAL A 189 8.99 15.08 11.68
CA VAL A 189 10.11 15.99 11.43
C VAL A 189 9.67 17.41 11.82
N PRO A 190 10.30 18.04 12.83
CA PRO A 190 9.90 19.35 13.35
C PRO A 190 10.53 20.49 12.55
N LEU A 191 10.38 20.48 11.23
CA LEU A 191 10.92 21.53 10.35
C LEU A 191 9.79 22.45 9.88
N ALA A 192 9.89 23.74 10.21
CA ALA A 192 8.92 24.78 9.86
C ALA A 192 9.33 25.63 8.64
N CYS A 193 10.40 25.26 7.95
CA CYS A 193 10.84 25.93 6.73
C CYS A 193 9.85 25.66 5.58
N LYS A 194 9.81 26.59 4.61
CA LYS A 194 8.97 26.51 3.40
C LYS A 194 9.78 26.25 2.13
N ASP A 195 11.08 26.06 2.29
CA ASP A 195 12.00 25.70 1.21
C ASP A 195 11.83 24.22 0.82
N GLU A 196 12.69 23.75 -0.08
CA GLU A 196 12.68 22.38 -0.58
C GLU A 196 12.84 21.36 0.57
N VAL A 197 13.65 21.66 1.59
CA VAL A 197 13.86 20.78 2.74
C VAL A 197 12.59 20.71 3.59
N GLY A 198 11.91 21.84 3.79
CA GLY A 198 10.60 21.90 4.45
C GLY A 198 9.52 21.12 3.72
N GLN A 199 9.48 21.21 2.39
CA GLN A 199 8.56 20.42 1.56
C GLN A 199 8.83 18.91 1.70
N MET A 200 10.11 18.49 1.70
CA MET A 200 10.49 17.09 1.96
C MET A 200 10.04 16.63 3.35
N ALA A 201 10.22 17.46 4.38
CA ALA A 201 9.77 17.15 5.74
C ALA A 201 8.24 17.01 5.82
N SER A 202 7.50 17.91 5.17
CA SER A 202 6.03 17.85 5.09
C SER A 202 5.55 16.60 4.36
N ALA A 203 6.15 16.27 3.21
CA ALA A 203 5.83 15.07 2.45
C ALA A 203 6.10 13.80 3.26
N PHE A 204 7.23 13.74 3.98
CA PHE A 204 7.56 12.65 4.89
C PHE A 204 6.54 12.50 6.02
N ASN A 205 6.15 13.61 6.66
CA ASN A 205 5.14 13.62 7.72
C ASN A 205 3.77 13.14 7.22
N ALA A 206 3.37 13.55 6.00
CA ALA A 206 2.13 13.10 5.36
C ALA A 206 2.17 11.60 5.03
N MET A 207 3.30 11.10 4.52
CA MET A 207 3.53 9.68 4.28
C MET A 207 3.40 8.87 5.58
N GLN A 208 3.99 9.35 6.69
CA GLN A 208 3.85 8.68 8.00
C GLN A 208 2.41 8.66 8.52
N ALA A 209 1.66 9.76 8.37
CA ALA A 209 0.24 9.75 8.69
C ALA A 209 -0.54 8.73 7.84
N GLY A 210 -0.16 8.56 6.57
CA GLY A 210 -0.66 7.50 5.70
C GLY A 210 -0.41 6.10 6.25
N TYR A 211 0.85 5.79 6.60
CA TYR A 211 1.21 4.49 7.15
C TYR A 211 0.51 4.19 8.48
N GLN A 212 0.42 5.17 9.39
CA GLN A 212 -0.34 5.01 10.63
C GLN A 212 -1.81 4.64 10.38
N ARG A 213 -2.47 5.26 9.40
CA ARG A 213 -3.85 4.91 9.04
C ARG A 213 -3.97 3.47 8.54
N VAL A 214 -3.02 3.02 7.71
CA VAL A 214 -2.98 1.65 7.20
C VAL A 214 -2.81 0.67 8.37
N VAL A 215 -1.81 0.87 9.22
CA VAL A 215 -1.55 0.00 10.38
C VAL A 215 -2.75 -0.04 11.33
N ASN A 216 -3.37 1.10 11.64
CA ASN A 216 -4.57 1.15 12.47
C ASN A 216 -5.75 0.41 11.84
N THR A 217 -5.87 0.44 10.51
CA THR A 217 -6.92 -0.30 9.79
C THR A 217 -6.67 -1.79 9.85
N VAL A 218 -5.42 -2.23 9.62
CA VAL A 218 -5.02 -3.64 9.77
C VAL A 218 -5.28 -4.14 11.19
N ALA A 219 -4.90 -3.37 12.21
CA ALA A 219 -5.12 -3.73 13.61
C ALA A 219 -6.62 -3.87 13.94
N ARG A 220 -7.47 -2.95 13.44
CA ARG A 220 -8.93 -3.04 13.60
C ARG A 220 -9.50 -4.27 12.90
N THR A 221 -9.08 -4.54 11.67
CA THR A 221 -9.55 -5.71 10.91
C THR A 221 -9.12 -7.02 11.57
N ALA A 222 -7.89 -7.09 12.08
CA ALA A 222 -7.41 -8.25 12.84
C ALA A 222 -8.26 -8.49 14.10
N LYS A 223 -8.63 -7.44 14.82
CA LYS A 223 -9.53 -7.53 15.97
C LYS A 223 -10.93 -8.03 15.59
N LEU A 224 -11.51 -7.51 14.50
CA LEU A 224 -12.81 -7.97 14.01
C LEU A 224 -12.77 -9.45 13.59
N LEU A 225 -11.65 -9.90 13.01
CA LEU A 225 -11.46 -11.29 12.64
C LEU A 225 -11.36 -12.19 13.88
N ASP A 226 -10.64 -11.76 14.92
CA ASP A 226 -10.54 -12.47 16.20
C ASP A 226 -11.90 -12.60 16.89
N ASP A 227 -12.65 -11.50 16.98
CA ASP A 227 -14.02 -11.49 17.50
C ASP A 227 -14.95 -12.42 16.68
N GLY A 228 -14.80 -12.43 15.34
CA GLY A 228 -15.55 -13.30 14.45
C GLY A 228 -15.21 -14.78 14.63
N ALA A 229 -13.93 -15.10 14.81
CA ALA A 229 -13.46 -16.46 15.07
C ALA A 229 -13.98 -16.98 16.42
N ALA A 230 -13.97 -16.14 17.46
CA ALA A 230 -14.53 -16.49 18.77
C ALA A 230 -16.04 -16.79 18.70
N ARG A 231 -16.81 -15.98 17.96
CA ARG A 231 -18.24 -16.23 17.73
C ARG A 231 -18.48 -17.54 16.97
N LEU A 232 -17.70 -17.79 15.92
CA LEU A 232 -17.80 -19.03 15.15
C LEU A 232 -17.51 -20.26 16.02
N ALA A 233 -16.49 -20.20 16.87
CA ALA A 233 -16.17 -21.28 17.80
C ALA A 233 -17.33 -21.54 18.78
N SER A 234 -17.98 -20.48 19.29
CA SER A 234 -19.16 -20.61 20.14
C SER A 234 -20.33 -21.28 19.41
N SER A 235 -20.65 -20.84 18.18
CA SER A 235 -21.72 -21.45 17.38
C SER A 235 -21.43 -22.90 17.03
N MET A 236 -20.17 -23.27 16.77
CA MET A 236 -19.78 -24.66 16.52
C MET A 236 -19.99 -25.54 17.76
N ASN A 237 -19.77 -25.01 18.97
CA ASN A 237 -20.06 -25.74 20.20
C ASN A 237 -21.57 -25.95 20.41
N GLU A 238 -22.41 -24.97 20.05
CA GLU A 238 -23.86 -25.13 20.06
C GLU A 238 -24.33 -26.18 19.03
N VAL A 239 -23.78 -26.14 17.82
CA VAL A 239 -24.06 -27.15 16.78
C VAL A 239 -23.67 -28.55 17.26
N GLN A 240 -22.51 -28.69 17.91
CA GLN A 240 -22.08 -29.96 18.48
C GLN A 240 -23.07 -30.49 19.54
N HIS A 241 -23.56 -29.61 20.43
CA HIS A 241 -24.58 -29.98 21.41
C HIS A 241 -25.91 -30.38 20.75
N GLY A 242 -26.34 -29.63 19.73
CA GLY A 242 -27.54 -29.96 18.95
C GLY A 242 -27.44 -31.31 18.26
N MET A 243 -26.27 -31.63 17.68
CA MET A 243 -26.00 -32.94 17.07
C MET A 243 -26.11 -34.09 18.07
N LEU A 244 -25.62 -33.92 19.31
CA LEU A 244 -25.78 -34.94 20.36
C LEU A 244 -27.26 -35.17 20.72
N GLY A 245 -28.06 -34.10 20.76
CA GLY A 245 -29.51 -34.19 20.96
C GLY A 245 -30.19 -34.95 19.82
N GLN A 246 -29.90 -34.59 18.58
CA GLN A 246 -30.47 -35.24 17.40
C GLN A 246 -30.06 -36.70 17.27
N GLN A 247 -28.84 -37.06 17.69
CA GLN A 247 -28.42 -38.45 17.80
C GLN A 247 -29.31 -39.20 18.80
N SER A 248 -29.56 -38.63 19.98
CA SER A 248 -30.43 -39.26 20.97
C SER A 248 -31.87 -39.41 20.49
N GLU A 249 -32.43 -38.42 19.78
CA GLU A 249 -33.77 -38.53 19.19
C GLU A 249 -33.82 -39.63 18.10
N THR A 250 -32.75 -39.76 17.33
CA THR A 250 -32.63 -40.82 16.31
C THR A 250 -32.62 -42.21 16.96
N ASP A 251 -31.89 -42.39 18.06
CA ASP A 251 -31.85 -43.65 18.81
C ASP A 251 -33.23 -43.99 19.42
N GLN A 252 -33.96 -42.99 19.91
CA GLN A 252 -35.34 -43.18 20.39
C GLN A 252 -36.29 -43.57 19.25
N ALA A 253 -36.19 -42.92 18.10
CA ALA A 253 -37.00 -43.26 16.93
C ALA A 253 -36.71 -44.68 16.45
N ALA A 254 -35.44 -45.10 16.42
CA ALA A 254 -35.05 -46.48 16.09
C ALA A 254 -35.65 -47.49 17.09
N THR A 255 -35.66 -47.15 18.38
CA THR A 255 -36.29 -47.98 19.43
C THR A 255 -37.80 -48.10 19.20
N ALA A 256 -38.48 -46.98 18.95
CA ALA A 256 -39.92 -46.97 18.67
C ALA A 256 -40.27 -47.76 17.39
N ILE A 257 -39.43 -47.69 16.35
CA ILE A 257 -39.57 -48.52 15.15
C ILE A 257 -39.48 -50.00 15.50
N ASN A 258 -38.53 -50.40 16.34
CA ASN A 258 -38.40 -51.80 16.77
C ASN A 258 -39.63 -52.29 17.55
N GLU A 259 -40.17 -51.47 18.46
CA GLU A 259 -41.42 -51.76 19.17
C GLU A 259 -42.64 -51.84 18.23
N MET A 260 -42.73 -50.93 17.25
CA MET A 260 -43.77 -50.97 16.22
C MET A 260 -43.66 -52.24 15.37
N THR A 261 -42.46 -52.66 14.98
CA THR A 261 -42.26 -53.90 14.22
C THR A 261 -42.72 -55.12 15.02
N ALA A 262 -42.39 -55.19 16.31
CA ALA A 262 -42.88 -56.26 17.19
C ALA A 262 -44.42 -56.25 17.30
N THR A 263 -45.02 -55.06 17.44
CA THR A 263 -46.48 -54.91 17.52
C THR A 263 -47.16 -55.36 16.22
N VAL A 264 -46.63 -54.96 15.06
CA VAL A 264 -47.13 -55.39 13.75
C VAL A 264 -47.02 -56.91 13.60
N TYR A 265 -45.94 -57.53 14.06
CA TYR A 265 -45.79 -58.99 14.09
C TYR A 265 -46.89 -59.66 14.93
N HIS A 266 -47.15 -59.16 16.14
CA HIS A 266 -48.23 -59.65 16.99
C HIS A 266 -49.62 -59.46 16.35
N ILE A 267 -49.87 -58.32 15.71
CA ILE A 267 -51.12 -58.07 14.98
C ILE A 267 -51.30 -59.09 13.86
N ALA A 268 -50.26 -59.35 13.07
CA ALA A 268 -50.32 -60.34 11.99
C ALA A 268 -50.60 -61.75 12.54
N GLN A 269 -49.97 -62.13 13.65
CA GLN A 269 -50.21 -63.41 14.32
C GLN A 269 -51.65 -63.52 14.85
N HIS A 270 -52.16 -62.47 15.50
CA HIS A 270 -53.54 -62.43 15.99
C HIS A 270 -54.57 -62.46 14.86
N ALA A 271 -54.32 -61.77 13.75
CA ALA A 271 -55.17 -61.85 12.57
C ALA A 271 -55.21 -63.26 11.99
N GLY A 272 -54.06 -63.94 11.93
CA GLY A 272 -53.97 -65.36 11.54
C GLY A 272 -54.78 -66.28 12.44
N ALA A 273 -54.59 -66.17 13.76
CA ALA A 273 -55.34 -66.97 14.74
C ALA A 273 -56.86 -66.69 14.69
N THR A 274 -57.25 -65.43 14.50
CA THR A 274 -58.66 -65.03 14.37
C THR A 274 -59.29 -65.62 13.11
N ARG A 275 -58.54 -65.65 11.99
CA ARG A 275 -58.97 -66.31 10.75
C ARG A 275 -59.21 -67.80 10.98
N ASP A 276 -58.30 -68.49 11.66
CA ASP A 276 -58.41 -69.93 11.94
C ASP A 276 -59.61 -70.25 12.87
N LEU A 277 -59.82 -69.44 13.91
CA LEU A 277 -60.98 -69.53 14.79
C LEU A 277 -62.29 -69.27 14.03
N SER A 278 -62.32 -68.25 13.17
CA SER A 278 -63.51 -67.94 12.37
C SER A 278 -63.85 -69.08 11.41
N GLN A 279 -62.84 -69.70 10.80
CA GLN A 279 -63.02 -70.87 9.95
C GLN A 279 -63.51 -72.09 10.73
N THR A 280 -63.07 -72.27 11.98
CA THR A 280 -63.58 -73.32 12.87
C THR A 280 -65.02 -73.06 13.31
N ALA A 281 -65.39 -71.80 13.55
CA ALA A 281 -66.77 -71.43 13.88
C ALA A 281 -67.71 -71.65 12.69
N ASP A 282 -67.27 -71.33 11.47
CA ASP A 282 -68.01 -71.57 10.23
C ASP A 282 -68.27 -73.07 9.99
N THR A 283 -67.26 -73.92 10.17
CA THR A 283 -67.44 -75.38 10.05
C THR A 283 -68.40 -75.94 11.10
N LEU A 284 -68.29 -75.48 12.35
CA LEU A 284 -69.19 -75.90 13.43
C LEU A 284 -70.64 -75.44 13.18
N ALA A 285 -70.83 -74.22 12.67
CA ALA A 285 -72.14 -73.71 12.27
C ALA A 285 -72.74 -74.56 11.13
N GLY A 286 -71.91 -74.94 10.14
CA GLY A 286 -72.29 -75.87 9.07
C GLY A 286 -72.76 -77.22 9.61
N SER A 287 -71.99 -77.84 10.51
CA SER A 287 -72.40 -79.09 11.17
C SER A 287 -73.68 -78.92 12.01
N GLY A 288 -73.85 -77.78 12.70
CA GLY A 288 -75.07 -77.45 13.44
C GLY A 288 -76.29 -77.38 12.53
N GLN A 289 -76.14 -76.77 11.35
CA GLN A 289 -77.20 -76.69 10.34
C GLN A 289 -77.63 -78.08 9.85
N GLU A 290 -76.70 -79.00 9.64
CA GLU A 290 -77.01 -80.40 9.29
C GLU A 290 -77.83 -81.09 10.39
N VAL A 291 -77.47 -80.87 11.66
CA VAL A 291 -78.22 -81.41 12.81
C VAL A 291 -79.64 -80.85 12.84
N VAL A 292 -79.81 -79.55 12.69
CA VAL A 292 -81.14 -78.90 12.66
C VAL A 292 -81.98 -79.45 11.50
N THR A 293 -81.38 -79.62 10.32
CA THR A 293 -82.04 -80.19 9.13
C THR A 293 -82.51 -81.62 9.40
N ARG A 294 -81.67 -82.43 10.06
CA ARG A 294 -82.04 -83.79 10.47
C ARG A 294 -83.19 -83.80 11.47
N VAL A 295 -83.18 -82.90 12.46
CA VAL A 295 -84.28 -82.75 13.43
C VAL A 295 -85.58 -82.37 12.71
N GLN A 296 -85.53 -81.45 11.75
CA GLN A 296 -86.69 -81.06 10.94
C GLN A 296 -87.28 -82.27 10.20
N HIS A 297 -86.45 -83.11 9.58
CA HIS A 297 -86.90 -84.36 8.94
C HIS A 297 -87.52 -85.34 9.94
N SER A 298 -86.92 -85.51 11.11
CA SER A 298 -87.48 -86.38 12.16
C SER A 298 -88.83 -85.87 12.66
N ILE A 299 -89.00 -84.56 12.84
CA ILE A 299 -90.29 -83.94 13.25
C ILE A 299 -91.34 -84.14 12.15
N ALA A 300 -91.00 -83.93 10.88
CA ALA A 300 -91.91 -84.17 9.77
C ALA A 300 -92.34 -85.65 9.70
N GLY A 301 -91.39 -86.57 9.90
CA GLY A 301 -91.67 -88.00 9.99
C GLY A 301 -92.59 -88.35 11.17
N LEU A 302 -92.33 -87.77 12.35
CA LEU A 302 -93.17 -87.95 13.54
C LEU A 302 -94.60 -87.43 13.31
N SER A 303 -94.74 -86.24 12.72
CA SER A 303 -96.04 -85.66 12.38
C SER A 303 -96.84 -86.57 11.44
N SER A 304 -96.19 -87.16 10.44
CA SER A 304 -96.80 -88.14 9.54
C SER A 304 -97.25 -89.40 10.29
N GLY A 305 -96.41 -89.93 11.18
CA GLY A 305 -96.76 -91.09 12.02
C GLY A 305 -97.94 -90.82 12.96
N VAL A 306 -98.03 -89.61 13.54
CA VAL A 306 -99.17 -89.17 14.36
C VAL A 306 -100.45 -89.10 13.52
N GLN A 307 -100.39 -88.53 12.31
CA GLN A 307 -101.53 -88.47 11.39
C GLN A 307 -102.04 -89.86 11.03
N GLN A 308 -101.13 -90.79 10.70
CA GLN A 308 -101.49 -92.17 10.39
C GLN A 308 -102.11 -92.90 11.60
N THR A 309 -101.62 -92.61 12.80
CA THR A 309 -102.20 -93.16 14.04
C THR A 309 -103.61 -92.63 14.28
N ALA A 310 -103.86 -91.34 14.05
CA ALA A 310 -105.18 -90.74 14.15
C ALA A 310 -106.17 -91.37 13.14
N GLU A 311 -105.73 -91.64 11.90
CA GLU A 311 -106.52 -92.34 10.89
C GLU A 311 -106.86 -93.78 11.32
N MET A 312 -105.90 -94.51 11.90
CA MET A 312 -106.15 -95.85 12.44
C MET A 312 -107.16 -95.82 13.60
N ILE A 313 -107.08 -94.83 14.50
CA ILE A 313 -108.05 -94.65 15.58
C ILE A 313 -109.44 -94.34 15.01
N GLN A 314 -109.53 -93.48 14.01
CA GLN A 314 -110.80 -93.16 13.34
C GLN A 314 -111.43 -94.41 12.72
N LYS A 315 -110.63 -95.22 12.02
CA LYS A 315 -111.08 -96.48 11.43
C LYS A 315 -111.52 -97.48 12.50
N LEU A 316 -110.80 -97.58 13.62
CA LEU A 316 -111.18 -98.41 14.76
C LEU A 316 -112.52 -97.95 15.37
N ALA A 317 -112.77 -96.64 15.44
CA ALA A 317 -114.04 -96.09 15.91
C ALA A 317 -115.20 -96.44 14.96
N GLU A 318 -114.99 -96.35 13.64
CA GLU A 318 -115.97 -96.78 12.64
C GLU A 318 -116.28 -98.28 12.73
N ASP A 319 -115.25 -99.12 12.86
CA ASP A 319 -115.44 -100.57 13.01
C ASP A 319 -116.13 -100.91 14.34
N SER A 320 -115.83 -100.19 15.43
CA SER A 320 -116.56 -100.31 16.71
C SER A 320 -118.03 -99.91 16.57
N GLN A 321 -118.35 -98.89 15.78
CA GLN A 321 -119.73 -98.49 15.50
C GLN A 321 -120.47 -99.54 14.66
N LYS A 322 -119.81 -100.15 13.68
CA LYS A 322 -120.36 -101.30 12.93
C LYS A 322 -120.64 -102.47 13.86
N ILE A 323 -119.71 -102.80 14.77
CA ILE A 323 -119.92 -103.83 15.79
C ILE A 323 -121.14 -103.48 16.64
N ASN A 324 -121.28 -102.23 17.11
CA ASN A 324 -122.43 -101.81 17.90
C ASN A 324 -123.75 -101.93 17.11
N SER A 325 -123.75 -101.62 15.81
CA SER A 325 -124.90 -101.86 14.93
C SER A 325 -125.24 -103.35 14.83
N VAL A 326 -124.24 -104.22 14.69
CA VAL A 326 -124.44 -105.68 14.67
C VAL A 326 -124.97 -106.18 16.02
N VAL A 327 -124.45 -105.68 17.14
CA VAL A 327 -124.96 -105.99 18.49
C VAL A 327 -126.40 -105.51 18.64
N GLY A 328 -126.75 -104.34 18.10
CA GLY A 328 -128.13 -103.86 18.07
C GLY A 328 -129.06 -104.77 17.26
N VAL A 329 -128.59 -105.31 16.13
CA VAL A 329 -129.31 -106.34 15.36
C VAL A 329 -129.42 -107.64 16.18
N ILE A 330 -128.36 -108.08 16.85
CA ILE A 330 -128.38 -109.27 17.73
C ILE A 330 -129.38 -109.06 18.87
N HIS A 331 -129.44 -107.88 19.48
CA HIS A 331 -130.41 -107.56 20.52
C HIS A 331 -131.84 -107.58 19.98
N SER A 332 -132.07 -107.03 18.79
CA SER A 332 -133.36 -107.07 18.10
C SER A 332 -133.77 -108.51 17.74
N ILE A 333 -132.83 -109.35 17.32
CA ILE A 333 -133.05 -110.79 17.08
C ILE A 333 -133.32 -111.51 18.40
N ALA A 334 -132.59 -111.22 19.46
CA ALA A 334 -132.80 -111.81 20.78
C ALA A 334 -134.18 -111.43 21.34
N GLU A 335 -134.64 -110.20 21.14
CA GLU A 335 -135.97 -109.74 21.53
C GLU A 335 -137.07 -110.32 20.64
N GLN A 336 -136.86 -110.44 19.32
CA GLN A 336 -137.74 -111.23 18.45
C GLN A 336 -137.79 -112.69 18.86
N THR A 337 -136.67 -113.29 19.26
CA THR A 337 -136.58 -114.68 19.72
C THR A 337 -137.29 -114.85 21.06
N ASN A 338 -137.17 -113.88 21.97
CA ASN A 338 -137.89 -113.84 23.24
C ASN A 338 -139.41 -113.71 23.02
N LEU A 339 -139.83 -112.85 22.08
CA LEU A 339 -141.24 -112.71 21.69
C LEU A 339 -141.79 -113.95 20.98
N LEU A 340 -141.01 -114.59 20.10
CA LEU A 340 -141.38 -115.87 19.46
C LEU A 340 -141.51 -117.00 20.48
N ALA A 341 -140.57 -117.09 21.42
CA ALA A 341 -140.61 -118.07 22.49
C ALA A 341 -141.82 -117.87 23.40
N LEU A 342 -142.19 -116.61 23.69
CA LEU A 342 -143.39 -116.28 24.48
C LEU A 342 -144.67 -116.64 23.72
N ASN A 343 -144.79 -116.30 22.44
CA ASN A 343 -145.95 -116.65 21.60
C ASN A 343 -146.08 -118.17 21.35
N ALA A 344 -145.00 -118.94 21.49
CA ALA A 344 -145.02 -120.39 21.39
C ALA A 344 -145.33 -121.09 22.74
N ALA A 345 -145.24 -120.35 23.86
CA ALA A 345 -145.54 -120.85 25.21
C ALA A 345 -146.99 -120.56 25.65
N ILE A 346 -147.70 -119.65 24.97
CA ILE A 346 -149.15 -119.36 25.12
C ILE A 346 -149.95 -120.20 24.14
#